data_AF-A0A947BTS5-F1
#
_entry.id   AF-A0A947BTS5-F1
#
_cell.length_a   1.000
_cell.length_b   1.000
_cell.length_c   1.000
_cell.angle_alpha   90.00
_cell.angle_beta   90.00
_cell.angle_gamma   90.00
#
_symmetry.space_group_name_H-M   'P 1'
#
loop_
_entity.id
_entity.type
_entity.pdbx_description
1 polymer ?
#
loop_
_entity_poly.entity_id
_entity_poly.type
_entity_poly.pdbx_seq_one_letter_code
_entity_poly.pdbx_strand_id
1 'polypeptide(L)' 'LKTPNLGKKSLTEIKDVLATRGLSLGQRLENWPPENLEEVMGG' A
#
# COMPACT_ATOMS: atom_id res chain seq x y z
N LEU A 1 1.56 12.04 9.62
CA LEU A 1 1.63 11.73 8.17
C LEU A 1 0.74 12.70 7.41
N LYS A 2 1.28 13.86 6.99
CA LYS A 2 0.59 14.79 6.09
C LYS A 2 1.34 14.76 4.75
N THR A 3 0.99 13.81 3.90
CA THR A 3 1.51 13.77 2.52
C THR A 3 0.80 14.90 1.76
N PRO A 4 1.51 15.95 1.30
CA PRO A 4 0.89 17.18 0.82
C PRO A 4 -0.03 16.98 -0.40
N ASN A 5 0.17 15.90 -1.16
CA ASN A 5 -0.61 15.59 -2.35
C ASN A 5 -1.75 14.59 -2.12
N LEU A 6 -1.96 14.13 -0.87
CA LEU A 6 -2.97 13.11 -0.58
C LEU A 6 -4.22 13.74 0.07
N GLY A 7 -5.21 14.05 -0.76
CA GLY A 7 -6.50 14.59 -0.33
C GLY A 7 -7.37 13.56 0.39
N LYS A 8 -8.40 14.03 1.12
CA LYS A 8 -9.34 13.16 1.87
C LYS A 8 -10.02 12.11 0.99
N LYS A 9 -10.45 12.49 -0.23
CA LYS A 9 -11.09 11.59 -1.18
C LYS A 9 -10.16 10.45 -1.62
N SER A 10 -8.95 10.79 -2.07
CA SER A 10 -7.93 9.81 -2.44
C SER A 10 -7.53 8.91 -1.28
N LEU A 11 -7.45 9.45 -0.06
CA LEU A 11 -7.15 8.68 1.14
C LEU A 11 -8.28 7.68 1.50
N THR A 12 -9.54 8.05 1.27
CA THR A 12 -10.67 7.13 1.40
C THR A 12 -10.62 6.03 0.33
N GLU A 13 -10.37 6.38 -0.93
CA GLU A 13 -10.24 5.39 -2.01
C GLU A 13 -9.11 4.38 -1.74
N ILE A 14 -7.94 4.85 -1.27
CA ILE A 14 -6.83 3.97 -0.90
C ILE A 14 -7.23 3.03 0.24
N LYS A 15 -7.93 3.54 1.27
CA LYS A 15 -8.41 2.70 2.38
C LYS A 15 -9.40 1.66 1.91
N ASP A 16 -10.33 2.03 1.04
CA ASP A 16 -11.35 1.14 0.50
C ASP A 16 -10.71 0.02 -0.32
N VAL A 17 -9.82 0.36 -1.26
CA VAL A 17 -9.08 -0.61 -2.07
C VAL A 17 -8.25 -1.54 -1.20
N LEU A 18 -7.58 -1.04 -0.16
CA LEU A 18 -6.87 -1.89 0.79
C LEU A 18 -7.81 -2.84 1.53
N ALA A 19 -8.96 -2.34 2.01
CA ALA A 19 -9.96 -3.15 2.70
C ALA A 19 -10.52 -4.28 1.81
N THR A 20 -10.72 -4.03 0.51
CA THR A 20 -11.16 -5.09 -0.43
C THR A 20 -10.15 -6.22 -0.57
N ARG A 21 -8.87 -5.97 -0.25
CA ARG A 21 -7.78 -6.95 -0.27
C ARG A 21 -7.48 -7.51 1.13
N GLY A 22 -8.28 -7.18 2.14
CA GLY A 22 -8.04 -7.56 3.53
C GLY A 22 -6.83 -6.87 4.16
N LEU A 23 -6.41 -5.72 3.61
CA LEU A 23 -5.24 -4.96 4.06
C LEU A 23 -5.67 -3.66 4.75
N SER A 24 -4.76 -3.06 5.53
CA SER A 24 -4.99 -1.79 6.21
C SER A 24 -3.74 -0.90 6.18
N LEU A 25 -3.95 0.42 6.21
CA LEU A 25 -2.85 1.38 6.33
C LEU A 25 -2.12 1.18 7.67
N GLY A 26 -0.79 1.10 7.63
CA GLY A 26 0.04 0.88 8.81
C GLY A 26 0.18 -0.59 9.22
N GLN A 27 -0.38 -1.53 8.45
CA GLN A 27 -0.15 -2.96 8.66
C GLN A 27 1.31 -3.31 8.35
N ARG A 28 1.93 -4.11 9.23
CA ARG A 28 3.23 -4.73 8.98
C ARG A 28 3.00 -6.02 8.20
N LEU A 29 3.52 -6.09 6.98
CA LEU A 29 3.49 -7.32 6.18
C LEU A 29 4.69 -8.19 6.58
N GLU A 30 4.45 -9.47 6.83
CA GLU A 30 5.50 -10.46 7.03
C GLU A 30 6.15 -10.79 5.68
N ASN A 31 7.48 -10.95 5.65
CA ASN A 31 8.24 -11.25 4.43
C ASN A 31 8.07 -10.22 3.29
N TRP A 32 7.88 -8.94 3.65
CA TRP A 32 7.87 -7.82 2.71
C TRP A 32 9.14 -6.97 2.84
N PRO A 33 9.82 -6.59 1.73
CA PRO A 33 9.52 -6.94 0.35
C PRO A 33 9.81 -8.44 0.08
N PRO A 34 9.02 -9.11 -0.79
CA PRO A 34 9.29 -10.49 -1.16
C PRO A 34 10.61 -10.56 -1.94
N GLU A 35 11.33 -11.67 -1.81
CA GLU A 35 12.68 -11.83 -2.39
C GLU A 35 12.70 -11.67 -3.91
N ASN A 36 11.58 -11.98 -4.57
CA ASN A 36 11.41 -11.82 -6.02
C ASN A 36 10.90 -10.44 -6.43
N LEU A 37 10.74 -9.48 -5.51
CA LEU A 37 10.20 -8.17 -5.86
C LEU A 37 11.07 -7.53 -6.93
N GLU A 38 12.39 -7.49 -6.78
CA GLU A 38 13.32 -6.89 -7.76
C GLU A 38 13.21 -7.51 -9.16
N GLU A 39 12.99 -8.83 -9.24
CA GLU A 39 12.78 -9.52 -10.52
C GLU A 39 11.45 -9.13 -11.19
N VAL A 40 10.39 -8.95 -10.39
CA VAL A 40 9.04 -8.59 -10.90
C VAL A 40 8.94 -7.11 -11.30
N MET A 41 9.67 -6.20 -10.64
CA MET A 41 9.68 -4.76 -10.99
C MET A 41 10.69 -4.39 -12.09
N GLY A 42 11.44 -5.37 -12.62
CA GLY A 42 12.29 -5.19 -13.79
C GLY A 42 13.74 -4.93 -13.42
N GLY A 43 14.55 -6.00 -13.44
CA GLY A 43 15.98 -5.85 -13.71
C GLY A 43 16.25 -5.10 -15.02
#